data_AF-A0A9P5BZY1-F1
#
_entry.id   AF-A0A9P5BZY1-F1
#
_cell.length_a   1.000
_cell.length_b   1.000
_cell.length_c   1.000
_cell.angle_alpha   90.00
_cell.angle_beta   90.00
_cell.angle_gamma   90.00
#
_symmetry.space_group_name_H-M   'P 1'
#
loop_
_entity.id
_entity.type
_entity.pdbx_description
1 polymer ?
#
loop_
_entity_poly.entity_id
_entity_poly.type
_entity_poly.pdbx_seq_one_letter_code
_entity_poly.pdbx_strand_id
1 'polypeptide(L)'
;MAWRSCYGRGRPLRSAIAACCLAAFLFFGYDQGVFGGILQLKDYRDQFNHPNDTETGIIVSSYCLGALFGCILNIFIGDYFGRRRMIWIAMVFVLVGATLQTSAFHVSHLIIGRVITGLGTGIDSSTVPMYQSELCATEK
;
A
#
# COMPACT_ATOMS: atom_id res chain seq x y z
N MET A 1 -28.13 -7.80 -5.09
CA MET A 1 -27.38 -9.07 -4.92
C MET A 1 -26.96 -9.67 -6.29
N ALA A 2 -26.52 -8.83 -7.26
CA ALA A 2 -26.23 -9.26 -8.64
C ALA A 2 -24.72 -9.37 -8.98
N TRP A 3 -23.83 -8.87 -8.12
CA TRP A 3 -22.38 -8.90 -8.35
C TRP A 3 -21.73 -10.29 -8.22
N ARG A 4 -22.45 -11.31 -7.76
CA ARG A 4 -21.93 -12.69 -7.62
C ARG A 4 -21.98 -13.51 -8.92
N SER A 5 -22.58 -12.97 -9.99
CA SER A 5 -22.85 -13.74 -11.22
C SER A 5 -21.92 -13.43 -12.41
N CYS A 6 -21.09 -12.38 -12.35
CA CYS A 6 -20.22 -12.02 -13.49
C CYS A 6 -18.98 -12.91 -13.62
N TYR A 7 -18.51 -13.51 -12.53
CA TYR A 7 -17.44 -14.50 -12.56
C TYR A 7 -18.00 -15.84 -12.08
N GLY A 8 -18.34 -16.73 -13.02
CA GLY A 8 -18.78 -18.09 -12.70
C GLY A 8 -17.77 -18.87 -11.85
N ARG A 9 -18.21 -19.96 -11.19
CA ARG A 9 -17.33 -20.87 -10.45
C ARG A 9 -16.34 -21.54 -11.42
N GLY A 10 -15.04 -21.28 -11.27
CA GLY A 10 -13.98 -21.95 -12.04
C GLY A 10 -12.74 -21.10 -12.36
N ARG A 11 -12.04 -21.46 -13.44
CA ARG A 11 -10.83 -20.77 -13.98
C ARG A 11 -10.98 -19.25 -14.18
N PRO A 12 -12.12 -18.68 -14.64
CA PRO A 12 -12.21 -17.22 -14.83
C PRO A 12 -12.21 -16.44 -13.51
N LEU A 13 -12.80 -16.96 -12.43
CA LEU A 13 -12.76 -16.32 -11.11
C LEU A 13 -11.34 -16.33 -10.53
N ARG A 14 -10.60 -17.43 -10.67
CA ARG A 14 -9.19 -17.54 -10.25
C ARG A 14 -8.32 -16.55 -11.01
N SER A 15 -8.52 -16.43 -12.33
CA SER A 15 -7.81 -15.44 -13.16
C SER A 15 -8.12 -13.99 -12.74
N ALA A 16 -9.38 -13.69 -12.39
CA ALA A 16 -9.75 -12.36 -11.90
C ALA A 16 -9.13 -12.02 -10.54
N ILE A 17 -9.10 -12.98 -9.62
CA ILE A 17 -8.45 -12.83 -8.32
C ILE A 17 -6.94 -12.61 -8.52
N ALA A 18 -6.30 -13.41 -9.38
CA ALA A 18 -4.88 -13.26 -9.70
C ALA A 18 -4.59 -11.89 -10.35
N ALA A 19 -5.42 -11.45 -11.30
CA ALA A 19 -5.30 -10.13 -11.92
C ALA A 19 -5.45 -9.00 -10.89
N CYS A 20 -6.39 -9.12 -9.96
CA CYS A 20 -6.58 -8.14 -8.88
C CYS A 20 -5.38 -8.09 -7.93
N CYS A 21 -4.80 -9.24 -7.57
CA CYS A 21 -3.60 -9.31 -6.73
C CYS A 21 -2.39 -8.72 -7.46
N LEU A 22 -2.20 -9.03 -8.74
CA LEU A 22 -1.16 -8.42 -9.58
C LEU A 22 -1.32 -6.90 -9.66
N ALA A 23 -2.55 -6.41 -9.84
CA ALA A 23 -2.81 -4.97 -9.88
C ALA A 23 -2.46 -4.30 -8.54
N ALA A 24 -2.78 -4.92 -7.40
CA ALA A 24 -2.40 -4.41 -6.09
C ALA A 24 -0.88 -4.32 -5.91
N PHE A 25 -0.14 -5.39 -6.27
CA PHE A 25 1.32 -5.39 -6.23
C PHE A 25 1.96 -4.38 -7.20
N LEU A 26 1.38 -4.20 -8.38
CA LEU A 26 1.81 -3.19 -9.33
C LEU A 26 1.63 -1.78 -8.75
N PHE A 27 0.50 -1.52 -8.10
CA PHE A 27 0.22 -0.22 -7.48
C PHE A 27 1.15 0.07 -6.29
N PHE A 28 1.45 -0.95 -5.49
CA PHE A 28 2.47 -0.87 -4.43
C PHE A 28 3.85 -0.51 -5.00
N GLY A 29 4.27 -1.17 -6.08
CA GLY A 29 5.52 -0.85 -6.77
C GLY A 29 5.51 0.54 -7.39
N TYR A 30 4.37 0.99 -7.91
CA TYR A 30 4.18 2.32 -8.47
C TYR A 30 4.37 3.43 -7.42
N ASP A 31 3.80 3.31 -6.21
CA ASP A 31 3.97 4.32 -5.15
C ASP A 31 5.45 4.51 -4.79
N GLN A 32 6.20 3.41 -4.70
CA GLN A 32 7.64 3.46 -4.41
C GLN A 32 8.44 4.04 -5.59
N GLY A 33 8.12 3.63 -6.81
CA GLY A 33 8.83 4.07 -8.01
C GLY A 33 8.59 5.54 -8.36
N VAL A 34 7.35 6.03 -8.23
CA VAL A 34 7.01 7.42 -8.54
C VAL A 34 7.71 8.38 -7.58
N PHE A 35 7.87 7.99 -6.32
CA PHE A 35 8.50 8.85 -5.31
C PHE A 35 9.97 9.14 -5.63
N GLY A 36 10.70 8.17 -6.16
CA GLY A 36 12.07 8.39 -6.66
C GLY A 36 12.15 9.46 -7.76
N GLY A 37 11.16 9.51 -8.66
CA GLY A 37 11.07 10.54 -9.70
C GLY A 37 10.68 11.92 -9.16
N ILE A 38 9.75 11.98 -8.20
CA ILE A 38 9.28 13.24 -7.60
C ILE A 38 10.41 13.96 -6.85
N LEU A 39 11.32 13.22 -6.19
CA LEU A 39 12.47 13.78 -5.47
C LEU A 39 13.47 14.55 -6.36
N GLN A 40 13.48 14.26 -7.66
CA GLN A 40 14.33 14.93 -8.65
C GLN A 40 13.65 16.15 -9.29
N LEU A 41 12.35 16.35 -9.05
CA LEU A 41 11.60 17.44 -9.68
C LEU A 41 11.95 18.79 -9.03
N LYS A 42 12.17 19.79 -9.87
CA LYS A 42 12.52 21.16 -9.44
C LYS A 42 11.39 21.79 -8.60
N ASP A 43 10.13 21.57 -9.00
CA ASP A 43 8.95 22.05 -8.26
C ASP A 43 8.89 21.48 -6.83
N TYR A 44 9.29 20.21 -6.64
CA TYR A 44 9.37 19.60 -5.32
C TYR A 44 10.51 20.23 -4.48
N ARG A 45 11.67 20.47 -5.09
CA ARG A 45 12.81 21.11 -4.41
C ARG A 45 12.50 22.56 -4.00
N ASP A 46 11.80 23.31 -4.84
CA ASP A 46 11.40 24.68 -4.55
C ASP A 46 10.32 24.74 -3.45
N GLN A 47 9.35 23.81 -3.46
CA GLN A 47 8.30 23.76 -2.43
C GLN A 47 8.83 23.37 -1.04
N PHE A 48 9.88 22.55 -0.98
CA PHE A 48 10.46 22.06 0.28
C PHE A 48 11.79 22.73 0.68
N ASN A 49 12.11 23.91 0.12
CA ASN A 49 13.31 24.70 0.43
C ASN A 49 14.64 23.92 0.26
N HIS A 50 14.82 23.22 -0.87
CA HIS A 50 16.04 22.47 -1.19
C HIS A 50 16.45 21.48 -0.08
N PRO A 51 15.66 20.42 0.16
CA PRO A 51 15.97 19.45 1.20
C PRO A 51 17.36 18.83 0.97
N ASN A 52 18.15 18.69 2.03
CA ASN A 52 19.47 18.05 1.93
C ASN A 52 19.30 16.54 1.56
N ASP A 53 20.34 15.89 1.05
CA ASP A 53 20.28 14.46 0.71
C ASP A 53 19.90 13.59 1.92
N THR A 54 20.33 14.02 3.12
CA THR A 54 19.94 13.40 4.40
C THR A 54 18.42 13.49 4.65
N GLU A 55 17.80 14.63 4.38
CA GLU A 55 16.35 14.82 4.60
C GLU A 55 15.52 14.00 3.63
N THR A 56 15.96 13.95 2.37
CA THR A 56 15.35 13.07 1.35
C THR A 56 15.42 11.61 1.77
N GLY A 57 16.57 11.17 2.29
CA GLY A 57 16.74 9.82 2.83
C GLY A 57 15.81 9.52 4.01
N ILE A 58 15.62 10.48 4.92
CA ILE A 58 14.70 10.35 6.07
C ILE A 58 13.25 10.20 5.58
N ILE A 59 12.83 10.98 4.59
CA ILE A 59 11.48 10.91 4.02
C ILE A 59 11.22 9.52 3.43
N VAL A 60 12.15 9.00 2.60
CA VAL A 60 12.00 7.67 2.00
C VAL A 60 12.04 6.58 3.06
N SER A 61 12.93 6.68 4.04
CA SER A 61 13.07 5.67 5.11
C SER A 61 11.87 5.65 6.06
N SER A 62 11.19 6.78 6.26
CA SER A 62 9.98 6.85 7.09
C SER A 62 8.84 5.97 6.58
N TYR A 63 8.75 5.79 5.25
CA TYR A 63 7.82 4.86 4.63
C TYR A 63 8.16 3.40 4.99
N CYS A 64 9.43 3.02 4.91
CA CYS A 64 9.90 1.69 5.32
C CYS A 64 9.65 1.43 6.81
N LEU A 65 9.85 2.43 7.68
CA LEU A 65 9.50 2.33 9.09
C LEU A 65 8.00 2.09 9.27
N GLY A 66 7.15 2.87 8.60
CA GLY A 66 5.70 2.67 8.61
C GLY A 66 5.31 1.26 8.14
N ALA A 67 5.91 0.77 7.05
CA ALA A 67 5.66 -0.57 6.53
C ALA A 67 6.06 -1.68 7.52
N LEU A 68 7.19 -1.51 8.21
CA LEU A 68 7.62 -2.45 9.26
C LEU A 68 6.57 -2.55 10.38
N PHE A 69 6.09 -1.42 10.88
CA PHE A 69 5.00 -1.41 11.88
C PHE A 69 3.70 -2.00 11.33
N GLY A 70 3.37 -1.73 10.07
CA GLY A 70 2.18 -2.28 9.40
C GLY A 70 2.22 -3.81 9.32
N CYS A 71 3.38 -4.37 8.95
CA CYS A 71 3.59 -5.82 8.95
C CYS A 71 3.44 -6.43 10.34
N ILE A 72 4.04 -5.81 11.37
CA ILE A 72 3.93 -6.28 12.75
C ILE A 72 2.46 -6.27 13.20
N LEU A 73 1.73 -5.19 12.95
CA LEU A 73 0.30 -5.10 13.25
C LEU A 73 -0.50 -6.18 12.53
N ASN A 74 -0.17 -6.49 11.27
CA ASN A 74 -0.84 -7.54 10.52
C ASN A 74 -0.62 -8.93 11.11
N ILE A 75 0.56 -9.22 11.68
CA ILE A 75 0.83 -10.51 12.33
C ILE A 75 -0.11 -10.72 13.53
N PHE A 76 -0.33 -9.69 14.35
CA PHE A 76 -1.17 -9.82 15.55
C PHE A 76 -2.66 -9.75 15.27
N ILE A 77 -3.09 -8.89 14.34
CA ILE A 77 -4.52 -8.60 14.09
C ILE A 77 -5.07 -9.39 12.90
N GLY A 78 -4.19 -9.90 12.02
CA GLY A 78 -4.56 -10.58 10.78
C GLY A 78 -5.43 -11.82 10.99
N ASP A 79 -5.12 -12.60 12.02
CA ASP A 79 -5.87 -13.83 12.33
C ASP A 79 -7.25 -13.56 12.94
N TYR A 80 -7.43 -12.42 13.62
CA TYR A 80 -8.69 -12.09 14.29
C TYR A 80 -9.69 -11.40 13.36
N PHE A 81 -9.23 -10.48 12.50
CA PHE A 81 -10.12 -9.67 11.65
C PHE A 81 -10.53 -10.36 10.34
N GLY A 82 -9.81 -11.41 9.94
CA GLY A 82 -10.01 -12.12 8.67
C GLY A 82 -9.42 -11.36 7.47
N ARG A 83 -8.87 -12.11 6.51
CA ARG A 83 -8.10 -11.59 5.36
C ARG A 83 -8.81 -10.48 4.58
N ARG A 84 -10.10 -10.67 4.27
CA ARG A 84 -10.86 -9.71 3.45
C ARG A 84 -11.05 -8.36 4.14
N ARG A 85 -11.24 -8.34 5.46
CA ARG A 85 -11.42 -7.08 6.22
C ARG A 85 -10.10 -6.35 6.40
N MET A 86 -8.99 -7.08 6.57
CA MET A 86 -7.66 -6.47 6.64
C MET A 86 -7.29 -5.72 5.36
N ILE A 87 -7.62 -6.26 4.18
CA ILE A 87 -7.40 -5.55 2.90
C ILE A 87 -8.19 -4.22 2.88
N TRP A 88 -9.45 -4.22 3.31
CA TRP A 88 -10.25 -2.98 3.38
C TRP A 88 -9.64 -1.96 4.34
N ILE A 89 -9.20 -2.39 5.52
CA ILE A 89 -8.56 -1.51 6.50
C ILE A 89 -7.26 -0.93 5.93
N ALA A 90 -6.42 -1.77 5.32
CA ALA A 90 -5.19 -1.34 4.68
C ALA A 90 -5.44 -0.24 3.63
N MET A 91 -6.45 -0.42 2.77
CA MET A 91 -6.83 0.57 1.76
C MET A 91 -7.29 1.90 2.37
N VAL A 92 -7.99 1.88 3.50
CA VAL A 92 -8.38 3.11 4.21
C VAL A 92 -7.14 3.86 4.72
N PHE A 93 -6.17 3.15 5.30
CA PHE A 93 -4.91 3.78 5.74
C PHE A 93 -4.12 4.38 4.57
N VAL A 94 -4.04 3.65 3.44
CA VAL A 94 -3.39 4.15 2.22
C VAL A 94 -4.11 5.39 1.69
N LEU A 95 -5.45 5.41 1.66
CA LEU A 95 -6.24 6.56 1.21
C LEU A 95 -6.00 7.79 2.07
N VAL A 96 -6.02 7.62 3.40
CA VAL A 96 -5.77 8.71 4.36
C VAL A 96 -4.36 9.24 4.20
N GLY A 97 -3.36 8.35 4.13
CA GLY A 97 -1.97 8.74 3.95
C GLY A 97 -1.72 9.46 2.62
N ALA A 98 -2.31 8.98 1.52
CA ALA A 98 -2.21 9.62 0.20
C ALA A 98 -2.86 11.02 0.19
N THR A 99 -4.02 11.17 0.85
CA THR A 99 -4.69 12.48 0.99
C THR A 99 -3.79 13.46 1.75
N LEU A 100 -3.18 13.02 2.86
CA LEU A 100 -2.25 13.83 3.64
C LEU A 100 -1.01 14.25 2.85
N GLN A 101 -0.43 13.33 2.07
CA GLN A 101 0.70 13.63 1.19
C GLN A 101 0.33 14.64 0.09
N THR A 102 -0.89 14.56 -0.46
CA THR A 102 -1.35 15.48 -1.50
C THR A 102 -1.56 16.90 -0.96
N SER A 103 -1.96 17.03 0.31
CA SER A 103 -2.14 18.33 1.00
C SER A 103 -0.89 18.87 1.70
N ALA A 104 0.28 18.24 1.54
CA ALA A 104 1.46 18.58 2.33
C ALA A 104 2.19 19.83 1.81
N PHE A 105 2.29 20.86 2.66
CA PHE A 105 3.05 22.09 2.40
C PHE A 105 4.42 22.14 3.10
N HIS A 106 4.71 21.19 4.00
CA HIS A 106 5.94 21.13 4.80
C HIS A 106 6.48 19.69 4.88
N VAL A 107 7.81 19.55 4.98
CA VAL A 107 8.51 18.23 4.99
C VAL A 107 7.96 17.33 6.10
N SER A 108 7.72 17.88 7.30
CA SER A 108 7.19 17.13 8.45
C SER A 108 5.80 16.54 8.18
N HIS A 109 4.94 17.27 7.46
CA HIS A 109 3.61 16.78 7.08
C HIS A 109 3.73 15.62 6.08
N LEU A 110 4.64 15.76 5.11
CA LEU A 110 4.90 14.71 4.13
C LEU A 110 5.42 13.42 4.80
N ILE A 111 6.31 13.53 5.79
CA ILE A 111 6.83 12.39 6.57
C ILE A 111 5.67 11.66 7.28
N ILE A 112 4.77 12.38 7.93
CA ILE A 112 3.60 11.79 8.60
C ILE A 112 2.72 11.04 7.59
N GLY A 113 2.44 11.66 6.44
CA GLY A 113 1.71 11.03 5.36
C GLY A 113 2.39 9.76 4.84
N ARG A 114 3.73 9.75 4.76
CA ARG A 114 4.53 8.59 4.34
C ARG A 114 4.49 7.45 5.35
N VAL A 115 4.54 7.75 6.65
CA VAL A 115 4.40 6.73 7.71
C VAL A 115 3.02 6.09 7.67
N ILE A 116 1.95 6.88 7.50
CA ILE A 116 0.57 6.37 7.46
C ILE A 116 0.33 5.53 6.20
N THR A 117 0.76 6.00 5.03
CA THR A 117 0.68 5.21 3.79
C THR A 117 1.50 3.93 3.94
N GLY A 118 2.70 4.00 4.54
CA GLY A 118 3.55 2.85 4.83
C GLY A 118 2.88 1.80 5.71
N LEU A 119 2.18 2.22 6.78
CA LEU A 119 1.42 1.30 7.64
C LEU A 119 0.38 0.53 6.83
N GLY A 120 -0.39 1.22 5.98
CA GLY A 120 -1.39 0.60 5.12
C GLY A 120 -0.78 -0.37 4.10
N THR A 121 0.29 0.03 3.42
CA THR A 121 0.95 -0.81 2.41
C THR A 121 1.68 -2.01 3.02
N GLY A 122 2.21 -1.92 4.25
CA GLY A 122 2.78 -3.05 4.97
C GLY A 122 1.75 -4.14 5.30
N ILE A 123 0.56 -3.72 5.73
CA ILE A 123 -0.58 -4.64 5.95
C ILE A 123 -1.01 -5.26 4.63
N ASP A 124 -1.12 -4.47 3.56
CA ASP A 124 -1.55 -4.95 2.25
C ASP A 124 -0.56 -5.96 1.65
N SER A 125 0.73 -5.64 1.66
CA SER A 125 1.80 -6.48 1.09
C SER A 125 1.92 -7.84 1.75
N SER A 126 1.55 -7.97 3.02
CA SER A 126 1.55 -9.25 3.75
C SER A 126 0.20 -9.98 3.65
N THR A 127 -0.88 -9.28 3.30
CA THR A 127 -2.24 -9.83 3.26
C THR A 127 -2.69 -10.30 1.89
N VAL A 128 -2.37 -9.56 0.83
CA VAL A 128 -2.68 -9.89 -0.56
C VAL A 128 -2.13 -11.26 -0.99
N PRO A 129 -0.83 -11.60 -0.79
CA PRO A 129 -0.32 -12.90 -1.23
C PRO A 129 -0.91 -14.06 -0.42
N MET A 130 -1.20 -13.85 0.86
CA MET A 130 -1.84 -14.90 1.66
C MET A 130 -3.28 -15.14 1.21
N TYR A 131 -4.05 -14.08 0.96
CA TYR A 131 -5.38 -14.18 0.38
C TYR A 131 -5.37 -14.89 -0.98
N GLN A 132 -4.36 -14.62 -1.82
CA GLN A 132 -4.18 -15.34 -3.08
C GLN A 132 -3.89 -16.83 -2.85
N SER A 133 -3.03 -17.20 -1.89
CA SER A 133 -2.73 -18.60 -1.59
C SER A 133 -3.96 -19.38 -1.09
N GLU A 134 -4.79 -18.78 -0.25
CA GLU A 134 -6.03 -19.38 0.26
C GLU A 134 -7.03 -19.66 -0.87
N LEU A 135 -7.07 -18.81 -1.89
CA LEU A 135 -7.97 -18.94 -3.03
C LEU A 135 -7.41 -19.82 -4.16
N CYS A 136 -6.09 -19.92 -4.27
CA CYS A 136 -5.44 -20.79 -5.23
C CYS A 136 -5.44 -22.26 -4.79
N ALA A 137 -5.55 -22.59 -3.50
CA ALA A 137 -5.46 -23.97 -3.00
C ALA A 137 -6.61 -24.94 -3.38
N THR A 138 -7.56 -24.55 -4.24
CA THR A 138 -8.57 -25.50 -4.76
C THR A 138 -8.09 -26.17 -6.03
N GLU A 139 -7.19 -27.14 -5.90
CA GLU A 139 -6.89 -28.13 -6.95
C GLU A 139 -6.71 -29.50 -6.30
N LYS A 140 -7.77 -30.31 -6.36
CA LYS A 140 -7.71 -31.77 -6.33
C LYS A 140 -7.94 -32.26 -7.75
#